data_AF-A0A518I6Z9-F1
#
_entry.id   AF-A0A518I6Z9-F1
#
_cell.length_a   1.000
_cell.length_b   1.000
_cell.length_c   1.000
_cell.angle_alpha   90.00
_cell.angle_beta   90.00
_cell.angle_gamma   90.00
#
_symmetry.space_group_name_H-M   'P 1'
#
loop_
_entity.id
_entity.type
_entity.pdbx_description
1 polymer ?
#
loop_
_entity_poly.entity_id
_entity_poly.type
_entity_poly.pdbx_seq_one_letter_code
_entity_poly.pdbx_strand_id
1 'polypeptide(L)'
;MRNLTPCLLSLSLLLVACENQSPSDSAPVEKKVTGDDVKKEVGEAIDTAKDFTAQKKDEYAKQINKKLADLNVKIEEMQAKGAKLKDDAKAKWDEKMKDLEAKRAELNEKLEQVKDSSADAWAGLKKDIESAWDNLKKSFDDAEEQISESV
;
A
#
# COMPACT_ATOMS: atom_id res chain seq x y z
N MET A 1 13.59 39.56 -1.89
CA MET A 1 14.76 40.37 -1.45
C MET A 1 14.51 40.89 -0.05
N ARG A 2 15.27 40.42 0.95
CA ARG A 2 15.96 41.26 1.94
C ARG A 2 16.72 40.40 2.98
N ASN A 3 18.05 40.33 2.79
CA ASN A 3 19.14 40.44 3.79
C ASN A 3 19.43 39.18 4.64
N LEU A 4 20.55 38.44 4.55
CA LEU A 4 22.00 38.76 4.73
C LEU A 4 22.22 39.54 6.06
N THR A 5 23.03 39.16 7.07
CA THR A 5 24.26 38.34 7.17
C THR A 5 24.61 38.13 8.69
N PRO A 6 25.80 37.67 9.14
CA PRO A 6 26.05 36.47 9.95
C PRO A 6 26.49 36.74 11.42
N CYS A 7 26.72 35.68 12.21
CA CYS A 7 27.69 35.77 13.31
C CYS A 7 28.55 34.51 13.35
N LEU A 8 29.83 34.71 13.04
CA LEU A 8 30.95 33.78 13.15
C LEU A 8 31.30 33.53 14.62
N LEU A 9 32.10 32.47 14.84
CA LEU A 9 32.85 32.11 16.07
C LEU A 9 31.98 31.36 17.10
N SER A 10 32.27 30.11 17.49
CA SER A 10 33.59 29.58 17.83
C SER A 10 33.64 28.06 17.76
N LEU A 11 34.75 27.57 17.23
CA LEU A 11 35.32 26.26 17.50
C LEU A 11 35.57 26.12 19.01
N SER A 12 35.02 25.09 19.66
CA SER A 12 35.53 24.59 20.93
C SER A 12 35.20 23.11 21.07
N LEU A 13 36.19 22.31 20.68
CA LEU A 13 36.34 20.92 21.03
C LEU A 13 36.82 20.87 22.49
N LEU A 14 36.01 20.36 23.41
CA LEU A 14 36.48 19.94 24.73
C LEU A 14 35.87 18.58 25.08
N LEU A 15 36.71 17.55 24.95
CA LEU A 15 36.61 16.29 25.68
C LEU A 15 37.01 16.57 27.14
N VAL A 16 36.08 16.40 28.08
CA VAL A 16 36.32 16.22 29.54
C VAL A 16 35.16 15.35 30.03
N ALA A 17 35.40 14.04 30.13
CA ALA A 17 35.79 13.31 31.34
C ALA A 17 34.63 13.21 32.36
N CYS A 18 34.12 11.99 32.53
CA CYS A 18 33.22 11.63 33.63
C CYS A 18 33.98 11.75 34.95
N GLU A 19 33.46 12.52 35.90
CA GLU A 19 33.84 12.43 37.32
C GLU A 19 32.56 12.59 38.15
N ASN A 20 32.41 11.69 39.11
CA ASN A 20 31.19 11.35 39.82
C ASN A 20 31.05 12.13 41.13
N GLN A 21 30.03 12.99 41.27
CA GLN A 21 29.57 13.45 42.60
C GLN A 21 28.13 13.99 42.59
N SER A 22 27.27 13.43 43.45
CA SER A 22 26.02 14.02 43.95
C SER A 22 26.06 13.96 45.48
N PRO A 23 25.46 14.90 46.25
CA PRO A 23 24.02 14.76 46.61
C PRO A 23 23.20 16.06 46.92
N SER A 24 21.86 15.94 46.78
CA SER A 24 20.68 16.52 47.52
C SER A 24 20.60 18.04 47.87
N ASP A 25 19.47 18.77 47.89
CA ASP A 25 18.03 18.47 47.76
C ASP A 25 17.22 19.80 47.65
N SER A 26 16.08 19.80 46.94
CA SER A 26 14.80 20.55 47.18
C SER A 26 14.03 20.85 45.87
N ALA A 27 12.99 20.06 45.61
CA ALA A 27 12.10 20.13 44.42
C ALA A 27 10.84 21.01 44.65
N PRO A 28 10.08 21.33 43.58
CA PRO A 28 8.90 20.50 43.29
C PRO A 28 8.87 19.91 41.88
N VAL A 29 8.84 18.57 41.87
CA VAL A 29 8.18 17.67 40.92
C VAL A 29 8.59 17.82 39.45
N GLU A 30 9.79 17.34 39.13
CA GLU A 30 9.95 16.62 37.87
C GLU A 30 8.98 15.44 37.90
N LYS A 31 7.98 15.43 37.01
CA LYS A 31 7.25 14.19 36.69
C LYS A 31 8.31 13.23 36.16
N LYS A 32 8.86 12.41 37.04
CA LYS A 32 9.79 11.34 36.68
C LYS A 32 8.98 10.38 35.84
N VAL A 33 9.06 10.51 34.52
CA VAL A 33 8.46 9.58 33.57
C VAL A 33 8.96 8.20 33.98
N THR A 34 8.06 7.38 34.51
CA THR A 34 8.44 6.04 34.98
C THR A 34 8.59 5.11 33.79
N GLY A 35 9.32 4.01 33.94
CA GLY A 35 9.45 3.03 32.86
C GLY A 35 8.10 2.47 32.39
N ASP A 36 7.08 2.50 33.26
CA ASP A 36 5.71 2.11 32.92
C ASP A 36 5.01 3.16 32.05
N ASP A 37 5.23 4.45 32.32
CA ASP A 37 4.76 5.55 31.45
C ASP A 37 5.43 5.46 30.07
N VAL A 38 6.75 5.21 30.00
CA VAL A 38 7.44 5.02 28.72
C VAL A 38 6.88 3.82 27.95
N LYS A 39 6.69 2.67 28.60
CA LYS A 39 6.10 1.49 27.95
C LYS A 39 4.69 1.75 27.44
N LYS A 40 3.87 2.48 28.21
CA LYS A 40 2.51 2.85 27.84
C LYS A 40 2.51 3.78 26.63
N GLU A 41 3.23 4.90 26.71
CA GLU A 41 3.30 5.90 25.63
C GLU A 41 3.93 5.30 24.34
N VAL A 42 4.96 4.46 24.47
CA VAL A 42 5.55 3.73 23.32
C VAL A 42 4.55 2.72 22.75
N GLY A 43 3.80 2.01 23.58
CA GLY A 43 2.74 1.09 23.15
C GLY A 43 1.64 1.82 22.38
N GLU A 44 1.14 2.92 22.94
CA GLU A 44 0.11 3.77 22.31
C GLU A 44 0.59 4.36 20.98
N ALA A 45 1.85 4.80 20.90
CA ALA A 45 2.44 5.30 19.66
C ALA A 45 2.59 4.18 18.59
N ILE A 46 3.00 2.98 19.00
CA ILE A 46 3.09 1.81 18.11
C ILE A 46 1.70 1.41 17.61
N ASP A 47 0.70 1.36 18.47
CA ASP A 47 -0.66 0.97 18.10
C ASP A 47 -1.30 2.04 17.20
N THR A 48 -1.07 3.33 17.47
CA THR A 48 -1.46 4.43 16.57
C THR A 48 -0.82 4.28 15.18
N ALA A 49 0.47 3.93 15.11
CA ALA A 49 1.15 3.72 13.84
C ALA A 49 0.63 2.48 13.08
N LYS A 50 0.28 1.40 13.78
CA LYS A 50 -0.35 0.21 13.19
C LYS A 50 -1.72 0.54 12.63
N ASP A 51 -2.57 1.24 13.39
CA ASP A 51 -3.91 1.63 12.96
C ASP A 51 -3.86 2.54 11.73
N PHE A 52 -2.95 3.52 11.74
CA PHE A 52 -2.71 4.37 10.58
C PHE A 52 -2.27 3.55 9.36
N THR A 53 -1.38 2.58 9.54
CA THR A 53 -0.94 1.68 8.46
C THR A 53 -2.12 0.83 7.96
N ALA A 54 -2.91 0.23 8.84
CA ALA A 54 -4.09 -0.55 8.48
C ALA A 54 -5.09 0.27 7.65
N GLN A 55 -5.38 1.51 8.07
CA GLN A 55 -6.25 2.42 7.32
C GLN A 55 -5.72 2.71 5.92
N LYS A 56 -4.41 2.91 5.75
CA LYS A 56 -3.80 3.17 4.44
C LYS A 56 -3.88 1.94 3.51
N LYS A 57 -3.68 0.74 4.06
CA LYS A 57 -3.83 -0.51 3.32
C LYS A 57 -5.26 -0.71 2.83
N ASP A 58 -6.23 -0.53 3.72
CA ASP A 58 -7.66 -0.66 3.42
C ASP A 58 -8.11 0.35 2.36
N GLU A 59 -7.67 1.60 2.47
CA GLU A 59 -7.96 2.64 1.48
C GLU A 59 -7.38 2.28 0.10
N TYR A 60 -6.16 1.77 0.05
CA TYR A 60 -5.56 1.29 -1.20
C TYR A 60 -6.37 0.13 -1.81
N ALA A 61 -6.74 -0.87 -1.01
CA ALA A 61 -7.54 -2.00 -1.49
C ALA A 61 -8.91 -1.54 -2.01
N LYS A 62 -9.56 -0.58 -1.34
CA LYS A 62 -10.83 0.02 -1.82
C LYS A 62 -10.66 0.70 -3.18
N GLN A 63 -9.56 1.42 -3.39
CA GLN A 63 -9.29 2.07 -4.67
C GLN A 63 -9.10 1.08 -5.81
N ILE A 64 -8.38 -0.03 -5.58
CA ILE A 64 -8.24 -1.09 -6.59
C ILE A 64 -9.58 -1.78 -6.83
N ASN A 65 -10.33 -2.13 -5.78
CA ASN A 65 -11.65 -2.74 -5.91
C ASN A 65 -12.62 -1.87 -6.72
N LYS A 66 -12.58 -0.54 -6.55
CA LYS A 66 -13.38 0.39 -7.36
C LYS A 66 -13.02 0.31 -8.84
N LYS A 67 -11.72 0.34 -9.17
CA LYS A 67 -11.26 0.20 -10.56
C LYS A 67 -11.61 -1.17 -11.14
N LEU A 68 -11.54 -2.22 -10.34
CA LEU A 68 -11.95 -3.57 -10.73
C LEU A 68 -13.46 -3.65 -11.02
N ALA A 69 -14.28 -2.98 -10.22
CA ALA A 69 -15.72 -2.89 -10.47
C ALA A 69 -16.01 -2.19 -11.81
N ASP A 70 -15.33 -1.07 -12.10
CA ASP A 70 -15.46 -0.38 -13.40
C ASP A 70 -15.01 -1.28 -14.57
N LEU A 71 -13.94 -2.05 -14.38
CA LEU A 71 -13.47 -3.00 -15.38
C LEU A 71 -14.47 -4.15 -15.61
N ASN A 72 -15.07 -4.68 -14.53
CA ASN A 72 -16.05 -5.77 -14.62
C ASN A 72 -17.27 -5.40 -15.47
N VAL A 73 -17.74 -4.15 -15.40
CA VAL A 73 -18.82 -3.66 -16.27
C VAL A 73 -18.43 -3.80 -17.75
N LYS A 74 -17.21 -3.40 -18.11
CA LYS A 74 -16.71 -3.54 -19.49
C LYS A 74 -16.56 -5.00 -19.91
N ILE A 75 -16.12 -5.87 -18.98
CA ILE A 75 -16.01 -7.31 -19.22
C ILE A 75 -17.39 -7.89 -19.55
N GLU A 76 -18.44 -7.54 -18.80
CA GLU A 76 -19.82 -7.97 -19.05
C GLU A 76 -20.31 -7.52 -20.45
N GLU A 77 -20.01 -6.27 -20.83
CA GLU A 77 -20.35 -5.75 -22.16
C GLU A 77 -19.67 -6.56 -23.28
N MET A 78 -18.38 -6.87 -23.13
CA MET A 78 -17.65 -7.67 -24.13
C MET A 78 -18.10 -9.13 -24.13
N GLN A 79 -18.43 -9.72 -22.98
CA GLN A 79 -19.03 -11.05 -22.89
C GLN A 79 -20.35 -11.13 -23.68
N ALA A 80 -21.21 -10.12 -23.58
CA ALA A 80 -22.44 -10.07 -24.35
C ALA A 80 -22.22 -9.98 -25.87
N LYS A 81 -21.14 -9.29 -26.31
CA LYS A 81 -20.73 -9.25 -27.72
C LYS A 81 -20.16 -10.61 -28.15
N GLY A 82 -19.24 -11.17 -27.36
CA GLY A 82 -18.56 -12.43 -27.61
C GLY A 82 -19.49 -13.65 -27.68
N ALA A 83 -20.62 -13.60 -26.95
CA ALA A 83 -21.66 -14.62 -27.01
C ALA A 83 -22.28 -14.80 -28.41
N LYS A 84 -22.16 -13.81 -29.29
CA LYS A 84 -22.68 -13.84 -30.67
C LYS A 84 -21.68 -14.41 -31.67
N LEU A 85 -20.41 -14.55 -31.30
CA LEU A 85 -19.37 -15.11 -32.15
C LEU A 85 -19.60 -16.59 -32.41
N LYS A 86 -19.05 -17.08 -33.53
CA LYS A 86 -19.15 -18.48 -33.96
C LYS A 86 -17.78 -18.99 -34.41
N ASP A 87 -17.69 -20.31 -34.56
CA ASP A 87 -16.56 -21.01 -35.14
C ASP A 87 -15.21 -20.59 -34.51
N ASP A 88 -14.18 -20.35 -35.31
CA ASP A 88 -12.83 -20.02 -34.84
C ASP A 88 -12.78 -18.73 -34.00
N ALA A 89 -13.62 -17.75 -34.32
CA ALA A 89 -13.69 -16.50 -33.57
C ALA A 89 -14.22 -16.74 -32.14
N LYS A 90 -15.19 -17.64 -31.98
CA LYS A 90 -15.72 -18.02 -30.66
C LYS A 90 -14.67 -18.77 -29.83
N ALA A 91 -13.92 -19.67 -30.46
CA ALA A 91 -12.87 -20.42 -29.77
C ALA A 91 -11.77 -19.50 -29.22
N LYS A 92 -11.28 -18.55 -30.03
CA LYS A 92 -10.28 -17.57 -29.60
C LYS A 92 -10.81 -16.64 -28.51
N TRP A 93 -12.05 -16.19 -28.64
CA TRP A 93 -12.72 -15.38 -27.62
C TRP A 93 -12.80 -16.12 -26.27
N ASP A 94 -13.18 -17.39 -26.27
CA ASP A 94 -13.29 -18.18 -25.04
C ASP A 94 -11.92 -18.39 -24.36
N GLU A 95 -10.85 -18.53 -25.15
CA GLU A 95 -9.48 -18.60 -24.64
C GLU A 95 -9.08 -17.29 -23.95
N LYS A 96 -9.30 -16.14 -24.60
CA LYS A 96 -9.01 -14.82 -24.02
C LYS A 96 -9.82 -14.56 -22.75
N MET A 97 -11.10 -14.91 -22.74
CA MET A 97 -11.94 -14.79 -21.56
C MET A 97 -11.46 -15.67 -20.40
N LYS A 98 -10.98 -16.88 -20.68
CA LYS A 98 -10.44 -17.76 -19.64
C LYS A 98 -9.19 -17.17 -18.99
N ASP A 99 -8.27 -16.62 -19.78
CA ASP A 99 -7.08 -15.93 -19.25
C ASP A 99 -7.48 -14.70 -18.41
N LEU A 100 -8.40 -13.88 -18.93
CA LEU A 100 -8.90 -12.70 -18.25
C LEU A 100 -9.51 -13.02 -16.88
N GLU A 101 -10.34 -14.06 -16.82
CA GLU A 101 -10.95 -14.54 -15.58
C GLU A 101 -9.89 -15.06 -14.58
N ALA A 102 -8.87 -15.76 -15.07
CA ALA A 102 -7.77 -16.22 -14.22
C ALA A 102 -6.98 -15.04 -13.62
N LYS A 103 -6.69 -13.99 -14.41
CA LYS A 103 -6.01 -12.78 -13.92
C LYS A 103 -6.87 -11.96 -12.96
N ARG A 104 -8.18 -11.95 -13.18
CA ARG A 104 -9.13 -11.33 -12.24
C ARG A 104 -9.12 -12.06 -10.89
N ALA A 105 -9.13 -13.39 -10.91
CA ALA A 105 -9.06 -14.20 -9.69
C ALA A 105 -7.73 -14.00 -8.94
N GLU A 106 -6.60 -13.97 -9.65
CA GLU A 106 -5.27 -13.72 -9.08
C GLU A 106 -5.21 -12.36 -8.34
N LEU A 107 -5.79 -11.31 -8.94
CA LEU A 107 -5.87 -10.00 -8.31
C LEU A 107 -6.75 -10.03 -7.04
N ASN A 108 -7.92 -10.66 -7.11
CA ASN A 108 -8.85 -10.76 -5.98
C ASN A 108 -8.20 -11.47 -4.79
N GLU A 109 -7.51 -12.58 -5.03
CA GLU A 109 -6.79 -13.32 -3.99
C GLU A 109 -5.75 -12.44 -3.28
N LYS A 110 -4.99 -11.64 -4.04
CA LYS A 110 -4.02 -10.70 -3.46
C LYS A 110 -4.69 -9.56 -2.68
N LEU A 111 -5.86 -9.09 -3.14
CA LEU A 111 -6.63 -8.07 -2.42
C LEU A 111 -7.19 -8.57 -1.10
N GLU A 112 -7.56 -9.85 -1.02
CA GLU A 112 -8.02 -10.48 0.23
C GLU A 112 -6.90 -10.53 1.29
N GLN A 113 -5.65 -10.75 0.85
CA GLN A 113 -4.48 -10.80 1.73
C GLN A 113 -4.13 -9.44 2.38
N VAL A 114 -4.68 -8.32 1.89
CA VAL A 114 -4.37 -6.96 2.39
C VAL A 114 -4.75 -6.77 3.86
N LYS A 115 -5.89 -7.37 4.26
CA LYS A 115 -6.42 -7.26 5.62
C LYS A 115 -5.49 -7.88 6.64
N ASP A 116 -4.91 -9.03 6.29
CA ASP A 116 -4.09 -9.85 7.20
C ASP A 116 -2.59 -9.53 7.11
N SER A 117 -2.17 -8.70 6.15
CA SER A 117 -0.74 -8.38 5.97
C SER A 117 -0.18 -7.55 7.14
N SER A 118 1.03 -7.84 7.59
CA SER A 118 1.76 -6.95 8.50
C SER A 118 2.22 -5.67 7.79
N ALA A 119 2.70 -4.69 8.55
CA ALA A 119 3.32 -3.48 7.99
C ALA A 119 4.57 -3.82 7.15
N ASP A 120 5.36 -4.81 7.59
CA ASP A 120 6.58 -5.23 6.89
C ASP A 120 6.26 -5.99 5.59
N ALA A 121 5.21 -6.81 5.58
CA ALA A 121 4.79 -7.55 4.40
C ALA A 121 4.05 -6.67 3.37
N TRP A 122 3.51 -5.52 3.80
CA TRP A 122 2.67 -4.66 2.98
C TRP A 122 3.34 -4.19 1.69
N ALA A 123 4.60 -3.79 1.74
CA ALA A 123 5.30 -3.26 0.57
C ALA A 123 5.44 -4.32 -0.55
N GLY A 124 5.71 -5.58 -0.18
CA GLY A 124 5.76 -6.70 -1.11
C GLY A 124 4.39 -7.01 -1.70
N LEU A 125 3.37 -7.13 -0.84
CA LEU A 125 2.00 -7.39 -1.28
C LEU A 125 1.46 -6.30 -2.21
N LYS A 126 1.76 -5.03 -1.93
CA LYS A 126 1.36 -3.91 -2.80
C LYS A 126 1.95 -4.04 -4.21
N LYS A 127 3.23 -4.41 -4.33
CA LYS A 127 3.88 -4.63 -5.61
C LYS A 127 3.25 -5.80 -6.38
N ASP A 128 2.91 -6.86 -5.66
CA ASP A 128 2.23 -8.02 -6.24
C ASP A 128 0.83 -7.67 -6.75
N ILE A 129 0.08 -6.84 -6.02
CA ILE A 129 -1.22 -6.32 -6.46
C ILE A 129 -1.06 -5.43 -7.70
N GLU A 130 -0.05 -4.56 -7.73
CA GLU A 130 0.24 -3.72 -8.90
C GLU A 130 0.55 -4.58 -10.15
N SER A 131 1.38 -5.61 -9.99
CA SER A 131 1.69 -6.53 -11.08
C SER A 131 0.46 -7.33 -11.54
N ALA A 132 -0.37 -7.82 -10.61
CA ALA A 132 -1.60 -8.54 -10.95
C ALA A 132 -2.62 -7.63 -11.65
N TRP A 133 -2.71 -6.37 -11.23
CA TRP A 133 -3.57 -5.35 -11.86
C TRP A 133 -3.11 -5.05 -13.29
N ASP A 134 -1.81 -4.92 -13.54
CA ASP A 134 -1.29 -4.68 -14.89
C ASP A 134 -1.44 -5.91 -15.80
N ASN A 135 -1.24 -7.12 -15.26
CA ASN A 135 -1.53 -8.36 -15.99
C ASN A 135 -3.02 -8.48 -16.36
N LEU A 136 -3.91 -8.12 -15.43
CA LEU A 136 -5.35 -8.09 -15.67
C LEU A 136 -5.71 -7.09 -16.77
N LYS A 137 -5.16 -5.87 -16.75
CA LYS A 137 -5.40 -4.89 -17.82
C LYS A 137 -4.93 -5.40 -19.17
N LYS A 138 -3.74 -5.98 -19.23
CA LYS A 138 -3.21 -6.52 -20.48
C LYS A 138 -4.13 -7.61 -21.04
N SER A 139 -4.58 -8.54 -20.19
CA SER A 139 -5.52 -9.59 -20.62
C SER A 139 -6.87 -9.01 -21.06
N PHE A 140 -7.31 -7.91 -20.44
CA PHE A 140 -8.51 -7.18 -20.87
C PHE A 140 -8.31 -6.55 -22.25
N ASP A 141 -7.19 -5.86 -22.48
CA ASP A 141 -6.87 -5.23 -23.75
C ASP A 141 -6.80 -6.28 -24.88
N ASP A 142 -6.16 -7.42 -24.62
CA ASP A 142 -6.11 -8.57 -25.53
C ASP A 142 -7.51 -9.12 -25.88
N ALA A 143 -8.42 -9.17 -24.89
CA ALA A 143 -9.79 -9.61 -25.10
C ALA A 143 -10.59 -8.56 -25.89
N GLU A 144 -10.38 -7.28 -25.61
CA GLU A 144 -10.99 -6.15 -26.33
C GLU A 144 -10.56 -6.13 -27.80
N GLU A 145 -9.27 -6.37 -28.07
CA GLU A 145 -8.73 -6.52 -29.41
C GLU A 145 -9.42 -7.69 -30.13
N GLN A 146 -9.46 -8.87 -29.51
CA GLN A 146 -10.09 -10.07 -30.09
C GLN A 146 -11.55 -9.83 -30.45
N ILE A 147 -12.34 -9.17 -29.58
CA ILE A 147 -13.74 -8.89 -29.89
C ILE A 147 -13.89 -7.84 -31.00
N SER A 148 -12.99 -6.85 -31.07
CA SER A 148 -13.00 -5.83 -32.12
C SER A 148 -12.67 -6.38 -33.51
N GLU A 149 -11.81 -7.40 -33.58
CA GLU A 149 -11.45 -8.07 -34.83
C GLU A 149 -12.52 -9.08 -35.31
N SER A 150 -13.38 -9.53 -34.39
CA SER A 150 -14.30 -10.65 -34.63
C SER A 150 -15.75 -10.24 -34.91
N VAL A 151 -16.11 -8.97 -34.70
CA VAL A 151 -17.45 -8.41 -34.88
C VAL A 151 -17.49 -7.51 -36.11
#